data_AF-A0A9P7WY17-F1
#
_entry.id   AF-A0A9P7WY17-F1
#
_cell.length_a   1.000
_cell.length_b   1.000
_cell.length_c   1.000
_cell.angle_alpha   90.00
_cell.angle_beta   90.00
_cell.angle_gamma   90.00
#
_symmetry.space_group_name_H-M   'P 1'
#
loop_
_entity.id
_entity.type
_entity.pdbx_description
1 polymer ?
#
loop_
_entity_poly.entity_id
_entity_poly.type
_entity_poly.pdbx_seq_one_letter_code
_entity_poly.pdbx_strand_id
1 'polypeptide(L)'
;MPARFVASNPALAPLFAAVGFAIVGSGWFAYNLLKNDPHVVLNKKGDQDPWNTVKQDQNIKLYSPNRSFWNERIGLPDPRAAFLAAEHKVEDIAHKAKDKVKEIKERGVGNRS
;
A
#
# COMPACT_ATOMS: atom_id res chain seq x y z
N MET A 1 -42.66 -14.82 3.72
CA MET A 1 -41.94 -14.09 2.65
C MET A 1 -41.93 -12.59 2.98
N PRO A 2 -40.84 -12.04 3.53
CA PRO A 2 -40.76 -10.63 3.95
C PRO A 2 -41.05 -9.66 2.80
N ALA A 3 -40.68 -10.00 1.57
CA ALA A 3 -41.01 -9.22 0.38
C ALA A 3 -42.53 -9.03 0.16
N ARG A 4 -43.34 -10.05 0.45
CA ARG A 4 -44.81 -9.95 0.34
C ARG A 4 -45.43 -9.08 1.44
N PHE A 5 -44.81 -9.04 2.62
CA PHE A 5 -45.25 -8.21 3.75
C PHE A 5 -44.95 -6.72 3.53
N VAL A 6 -43.83 -6.40 2.89
CA VAL A 6 -43.50 -5.02 2.50
C VAL A 6 -44.40 -4.54 1.37
N ALA A 7 -44.70 -5.40 0.39
CA ALA A 7 -45.63 -5.07 -0.69
C ALA A 7 -47.06 -4.79 -0.19
N SER A 8 -47.52 -5.48 0.86
CA SER A 8 -48.83 -5.22 1.47
C SER A 8 -48.84 -3.99 2.39
N ASN A 9 -47.68 -3.49 2.80
CA ASN A 9 -47.55 -2.37 3.75
C ASN A 9 -46.51 -1.35 3.25
N PRO A 10 -46.87 -0.52 2.24
CA PRO A 10 -45.92 0.40 1.59
C PRO A 10 -45.33 1.44 2.56
N ALA A 11 -46.02 1.77 3.66
CA ALA A 11 -45.52 2.68 4.69
C ALA A 11 -44.26 2.14 5.42
N LEU A 12 -44.03 0.82 5.41
CA LEU A 12 -42.86 0.19 6.04
C LEU A 12 -41.67 0.06 5.10
N ALA A 13 -41.87 0.21 3.78
CA ALA A 13 -40.82 0.12 2.78
C ALA A 13 -39.58 1.01 3.06
N PRO A 14 -39.70 2.30 3.47
CA PRO A 14 -38.53 3.12 3.74
C PRO A 14 -37.69 2.61 4.91
N LEU A 15 -38.31 1.99 5.92
CA LEU A 15 -37.59 1.41 7.06
C LEU A 15 -36.73 0.21 6.62
N PHE A 16 -37.31 -0.70 5.85
CA PHE A 16 -36.56 -1.85 5.31
C PHE A 16 -35.48 -1.41 4.33
N ALA A 17 -35.72 -0.37 3.54
CA ALA A 17 -34.71 0.21 2.66
C ALA A 17 -33.52 0.78 3.46
N ALA A 18 -33.79 1.55 4.51
CA ALA A 18 -32.74 2.11 5.36
C ALA A 18 -31.88 1.03 6.03
N VAL A 19 -32.53 -0.01 6.59
CA VAL A 19 -31.83 -1.14 7.23
C VAL A 19 -31.04 -1.95 6.19
N GLY A 20 -31.64 -2.23 5.04
CA GLY A 20 -30.95 -2.93 3.94
C GLY A 20 -29.72 -2.17 3.45
N PHE A 21 -29.86 -0.85 3.30
CA PHE A 21 -28.73 0.02 2.92
C PHE A 21 -27.63 0.01 3.98
N ALA A 22 -27.98 0.02 5.27
CA ALA A 22 -27.00 -0.04 6.35
C ALA A 22 -26.20 -1.35 6.35
N ILE A 23 -26.86 -2.50 6.15
CA ILE A 23 -26.19 -3.81 6.13
C ILE A 23 -25.28 -3.95 4.91
N VAL A 24 -25.76 -3.54 3.74
CA VAL A 24 -24.95 -3.59 2.51
C VAL A 24 -23.79 -2.60 2.60
N GLY A 25 -24.04 -1.38 3.08
CA GLY A 25 -23.03 -0.35 3.26
C GLY A 25 -21.94 -0.75 4.24
N SER A 26 -22.30 -1.35 5.39
CA SER A 26 -21.32 -1.81 6.38
C SER A 26 -20.46 -2.96 5.86
N GLY A 27 -21.08 -3.95 5.19
CA GLY A 27 -20.37 -5.06 4.58
C GLY A 27 -19.42 -4.61 3.47
N TRP A 28 -19.88 -3.71 2.60
CA TRP A 28 -19.05 -3.13 1.54
C TRP A 28 -17.88 -2.31 2.12
N PHE A 29 -18.13 -1.47 3.12
CA PHE A 29 -17.10 -0.66 3.76
C PHE A 29 -16.02 -1.53 4.42
N ALA A 30 -16.43 -2.54 5.18
CA ALA A 30 -15.50 -3.50 5.78
C ALA A 30 -14.67 -4.21 4.70
N TYR A 31 -15.30 -4.74 3.65
CA TYR A 31 -14.59 -5.39 2.55
C TYR A 31 -13.59 -4.44 1.87
N ASN A 32 -13.98 -3.20 1.61
CA ASN A 32 -13.12 -2.19 1.00
C ASN A 32 -11.89 -1.90 1.87
N LEU A 33 -12.08 -1.78 3.19
CA LEU A 33 -10.99 -1.60 4.15
C LEU A 33 -10.03 -2.80 4.12
N LEU A 34 -10.55 -4.03 4.23
CA LEU A 34 -9.71 -5.23 4.25
C LEU A 34 -8.89 -5.43 2.96
N LYS A 35 -9.42 -4.97 1.82
CA LYS A 35 -8.77 -5.17 0.51
C LYS A 35 -7.80 -4.05 0.12
N ASN A 36 -8.17 -2.80 0.39
CA ASN A 36 -7.48 -1.63 -0.17
C ASN A 36 -6.70 -0.84 0.89
N ASP A 37 -6.92 -1.09 2.20
CA ASP A 37 -6.25 -0.34 3.25
C ASP A 37 -4.83 -0.88 3.50
N PRO A 38 -3.79 -0.03 3.41
CA PRO A 38 -2.41 -0.41 3.62
C PRO A 38 -2.03 -0.68 5.08
N HIS A 39 -2.89 -0.39 6.05
CA HIS A 39 -2.68 -0.66 7.47
C HIS A 39 -3.12 -2.08 7.86
N VAL A 40 -3.82 -2.78 6.98
CA VAL A 40 -4.36 -4.11 7.25
C VAL A 40 -3.50 -5.17 6.56
N VAL A 41 -2.69 -5.89 7.34
CA VAL A 41 -1.83 -6.98 6.84
C VAL A 41 -2.60 -8.30 6.88
N LEU A 42 -3.41 -8.55 5.86
CA LEU A 42 -4.12 -9.83 5.67
C LEU A 42 -3.41 -10.78 4.72
N ASN A 43 -2.63 -10.24 3.78
CA ASN A 43 -1.95 -11.03 2.78
C ASN A 43 -0.67 -11.65 3.35
N LYS A 44 -0.68 -12.97 3.58
CA LYS A 44 0.50 -13.71 4.05
C LYS A 44 1.35 -14.33 2.94
N LYS A 45 0.95 -14.18 1.67
CA LYS A 45 1.63 -14.84 0.54
C LYS A 45 2.19 -13.88 -0.51
N GLY A 46 1.63 -12.68 -0.65
CA GLY A 46 2.14 -11.63 -1.55
C GLY A 46 2.96 -10.59 -0.80
N ASP A 47 2.86 -9.33 -1.24
CA ASP A 47 3.50 -8.19 -0.58
C ASP A 47 3.06 -8.11 0.90
N GLN A 48 4.04 -8.31 1.79
CA GLN A 48 3.86 -8.27 3.25
C GLN A 48 3.83 -6.82 3.77
N ASP A 49 4.30 -5.87 2.95
CA ASP A 49 4.46 -4.45 3.28
C ASP A 49 3.52 -3.59 2.43
N PRO A 50 2.19 -3.67 2.62
CA PRO A 50 1.22 -2.99 1.76
C PRO A 50 1.37 -1.46 1.75
N TRP A 51 1.91 -0.85 2.82
CA TRP A 51 2.27 0.58 2.86
C TRP A 51 3.36 0.98 1.85
N ASN A 52 4.10 0.03 1.29
CA ASN A 52 5.12 0.32 0.28
C ASN A 52 4.53 0.52 -1.13
N THR A 53 3.28 0.12 -1.35
CA THR A 53 2.61 0.25 -2.66
C THR A 53 1.88 1.59 -2.85
N VAL A 54 1.67 2.33 -1.75
CA VAL A 54 0.94 3.60 -1.77
C VAL A 54 1.82 4.71 -2.33
N LYS A 55 1.39 5.29 -3.45
CA LYS A 55 2.05 6.43 -4.11
C LYS A 55 1.55 7.77 -3.55
N GLN A 56 2.31 8.84 -3.81
CA GLN A 56 1.98 10.18 -3.32
C GLN A 56 0.72 10.81 -3.93
N ASP A 57 0.33 10.38 -5.14
CA ASP A 57 -0.88 10.81 -5.83
C ASP A 57 -2.13 10.07 -5.35
N GLN A 58 -1.96 9.01 -4.56
CA GLN A 58 -3.04 8.14 -4.13
C GLN A 58 -3.55 8.53 -2.74
N ASN A 59 -4.85 8.80 -2.66
CA ASN A 59 -5.53 9.03 -1.40
C ASN A 59 -5.96 7.70 -0.75
N ILE A 60 -5.41 7.41 0.44
CA ILE A 60 -5.79 6.23 1.23
C ILE A 60 -7.08 6.40 2.03
N LYS A 61 -7.56 7.64 2.21
CA LYS A 61 -8.77 7.93 2.98
C LYS A 61 -10.00 7.54 2.16
N LEU A 62 -11.05 7.06 2.84
CA LEU A 62 -12.34 6.78 2.21
C LEU A 62 -12.85 7.96 1.36
N TYR A 63 -12.62 9.18 1.84
CA TYR A 63 -12.95 10.40 1.11
C TYR A 63 -11.93 11.50 1.41
N SER A 64 -11.59 12.27 0.38
CA SER A 64 -10.80 13.49 0.51
C SER A 64 -11.51 14.64 -0.23
N PRO A 65 -11.83 15.73 0.47
CA PRO A 65 -12.47 16.89 -0.15
C PRO A 65 -11.51 17.67 -1.06
N ASN A 66 -10.19 17.56 -0.85
CA ASN A 66 -9.18 18.28 -1.63
C ASN A 66 -8.62 17.40 -2.75
N ARG A 67 -9.37 17.28 -3.86
CA ARG A 67 -8.95 16.49 -5.02
C ARG A 67 -7.75 17.11 -5.75
N SER A 68 -7.64 18.43 -5.80
CA SER A 68 -6.54 19.16 -6.45
C SER A 68 -5.18 18.78 -5.88
N PHE A 69 -5.08 18.64 -4.55
CA PHE A 69 -3.85 18.21 -3.90
C PHE A 69 -3.32 16.88 -4.44
N TRP A 70 -4.18 15.89 -4.64
CA TRP A 70 -3.76 14.57 -5.14
C TRP A 70 -3.38 14.65 -6.62
N ASN A 71 -4.13 15.42 -7.41
CA ASN A 71 -3.85 15.61 -8.83
C ASN A 71 -2.51 16.28 -9.12
N GLU A 72 -2.10 17.26 -8.30
CA GLU A 72 -0.80 17.93 -8.42
C GLU A 72 0.39 16.99 -8.21
N ARG A 73 0.16 15.84 -7.55
CA ARG A 73 1.21 14.85 -7.23
C ARG A 73 1.28 13.71 -8.24
N ILE A 74 0.43 13.73 -9.27
CA ILE A 74 0.48 12.74 -10.35
C ILE A 74 1.84 12.86 -11.05
N GLY A 75 2.63 11.79 -11.01
CA GLY A 75 3.95 11.73 -11.64
C GLY A 75 5.09 12.33 -10.81
N LEU A 76 4.83 12.78 -9.58
CA LEU A 76 5.93 13.16 -8.69
C LEU A 76 6.73 11.91 -8.28
N PRO A 77 8.07 11.96 -8.30
CA PRO A 77 8.91 10.89 -7.77
C PRO A 77 8.59 10.67 -6.28
N ASP A 78 8.43 9.40 -5.88
CA ASP A 78 8.24 9.08 -4.47
C ASP A 78 9.47 9.55 -3.68
N PRO A 79 9.33 10.34 -2.60
CA PRO A 79 10.46 10.80 -1.78
C PRO A 79 11.31 9.64 -1.27
N ARG A 80 10.73 8.44 -1.14
CA ARG A 80 11.46 7.21 -0.81
C ARG A 80 12.53 6.84 -1.83
N ALA A 81 12.30 7.12 -3.12
CA ALA A 81 13.24 6.79 -4.19
C ALA A 81 14.59 7.50 -4.00
N ALA A 82 14.60 8.70 -3.42
CA ALA A 82 15.85 9.42 -3.10
C ALA A 82 16.69 8.68 -2.05
N PHE A 83 16.04 8.09 -1.03
CA PHE A 83 16.71 7.33 0.02
C PHE A 83 17.23 5.98 -0.50
N LEU A 84 16.41 5.25 -1.26
CA LEU A 84 16.81 3.98 -1.87
C LEU A 84 18.00 4.16 -2.83
N ALA A 85 18.01 5.26 -3.61
CA ALA A 85 19.13 5.58 -4.49
C ALA A 85 20.41 5.91 -3.71
N ALA A 86 20.31 6.50 -2.52
CA ALA A 86 21.46 6.76 -1.66
C ALA A 86 22.00 5.46 -1.04
N GLU A 87 21.11 4.58 -0.57
CA GLU A 87 21.46 3.28 0.02
C GLU A 87 22.18 2.37 -0.99
N HIS A 88 21.64 2.23 -2.21
CA HIS A 88 22.28 1.44 -3.27
C HIS A 88 23.69 1.96 -3.62
N LYS A 89 23.89 3.29 -3.64
CA LYS A 89 25.22 3.87 -3.88
C LYS A 89 26.21 3.54 -2.76
N VAL A 90 25.76 3.55 -1.51
CA VAL A 90 26.60 3.18 -0.36
C VAL A 90 26.98 1.70 -0.43
N GLU A 91 26.02 0.84 -0.77
CA GLU A 91 26.25 -0.60 -0.91
C GLU A 91 27.24 -0.91 -2.05
N ASP A 92 27.10 -0.26 -3.21
CA ASP A 92 28.04 -0.38 -4.34
C ASP A 92 29.47 0.02 -3.97
N ILE A 93 29.63 1.10 -3.18
CA ILE A 93 30.93 1.56 -2.70
C ILE A 93 31.52 0.53 -1.72
N ALA A 94 30.70 -0.03 -0.82
CA ALA A 94 31.12 -1.04 0.13
C ALA A 94 31.56 -2.34 -0.57
N HIS A 95 30.86 -2.78 -1.62
CA HIS A 95 31.26 -3.92 -2.43
C HIS A 95 32.60 -3.69 -3.13
N LYS A 96 32.77 -2.55 -3.81
CA LYS A 96 34.04 -2.18 -4.46
C LYS A 96 35.20 -2.12 -3.47
N ALA A 97 34.97 -1.63 -2.25
CA ALA A 97 35.99 -1.60 -1.20
C ALA A 97 36.39 -3.02 -0.75
N LYS A 98 35.41 -3.91 -0.53
CA LYS A 98 35.67 -5.32 -0.19
C LYS A 98 36.46 -6.04 -1.27
N ASP A 99 36.11 -5.83 -2.54
CA ASP A 99 36.81 -6.44 -3.68
C ASP A 99 38.27 -5.99 -3.77
N LYS A 100 38.53 -4.68 -3.59
CA LYS A 100 39.91 -4.17 -3.53
C LYS A 100 40.71 -4.72 -2.36
N VAL A 101 40.11 -4.83 -1.18
CA VAL A 101 40.78 -5.41 -0.01
C VAL A 101 41.11 -6.88 -0.26
N LYS A 102 40.20 -7.63 -0.88
CA LYS A 102 40.43 -9.03 -1.26
C LYS A 102 41.59 -9.15 -2.27
N GLU A 103 41.60 -8.29 -3.30
CA GLU A 103 42.69 -8.24 -4.28
C GLU A 103 44.05 -7.93 -3.61
N ILE A 104 44.09 -6.94 -2.70
CA ILE A 104 45.32 -6.59 -1.97
C ILE A 104 45.78 -7.78 -1.10
N LYS A 105 44.85 -8.49 -0.46
CA LYS A 105 45.17 -9.67 0.34
C LYS A 105 45.74 -10.80 -0.53
N GLU A 106 45.15 -11.06 -1.69
CA GLU A 106 45.64 -12.07 -2.64
C GLU A 106 47.02 -11.71 -3.20
N ARG A 107 47.26 -10.45 -3.58
CA ARG A 107 48.58 -9.95 -3.98
C ARG A 107 49.62 -10.04 -2.85
N GLY A 108 49.22 -9.72 -1.62
CA GLY A 108 50.10 -9.74 -0.44
C GLY A 108 50.44 -11.14 0.07
N VAL A 109 49.66 -12.17 -0.29
CA VAL A 109 49.92 -13.58 0.00
C VAL A 109 50.78 -14.22 -1.10
N GLY A 110 50.59 -13.86 -2.37
CA GLY A 110 51.41 -14.35 -3.49
C GLY A 110 52.87 -13.89 -3.50
N ASN A 111 53.21 -12.85 -2.73
CA ASN A 111 54.57 -12.32 -2.62
C ASN A 111 55.35 -12.85 -1.40
N ARG A 112 54.84 -13.90 -0.71
CA ARG A 112 55.47 -14.52 0.47
C ARG A 112 55.92 -15.98 0.26
N SER A 113 55.99 -16.45 -0.99
CA SER A 113 56.56 -17.76 -1.35
C SER A 113 57.88 -17.60 -2.06
#